data_AF-A0A7X1P9X5-F1
#
_entry.id   AF-A0A7X1P9X5-F1
#
_cell.length_a   1.000
_cell.length_b   1.000
_cell.length_c   1.000
_cell.angle_alpha   90.00
_cell.angle_beta   90.00
_cell.angle_gamma   90.00
#
_symmetry.space_group_name_H-M   'P 1'
#
loop_
_entity.id
_entity.type
_entity.pdbx_description
1 polymer ?
#
loop_
_entity_poly.entity_id
_entity_poly.type
_entity_poly.pdbx_seq_one_letter_code
_entity_poly.pdbx_strand_id
1 'polypeptide(L)' 'MIFLGQASLRRAIGEFISHYHAERNHQGLANRLIRPQPQEAESHGAVHRRQRLGGMLNYYYRAAA' A
#
# COMPACT_ATOMS: atom_id res chain seq x y z
N MET A 1 16.63 -4.50 2.31
CA MET A 1 16.34 -4.15 3.73
C MET A 1 16.33 -5.44 4.53
N ILE A 2 16.88 -5.46 5.74
CA ILE A 2 16.87 -6.61 6.65
C ILE A 2 16.32 -6.13 8.00
N PHE A 3 15.40 -6.88 8.60
CA PHE A 3 14.80 -6.55 9.89
C PHE A 3 15.57 -7.26 11.02
N LEU A 4 16.17 -6.50 11.92
CA LEU A 4 16.93 -7.02 13.05
C LEU A 4 16.16 -6.80 14.36
N GLY A 5 15.91 -7.89 15.10
CA GLY A 5 15.19 -7.87 16.36
C GLY A 5 13.67 -7.72 16.26
N GLN A 6 12.99 -8.05 17.37
CA GLN A 6 11.52 -8.14 17.42
C GLN A 6 10.81 -6.83 17.09
N ALA A 7 11.32 -5.69 17.54
CA ALA A 7 10.68 -4.39 17.30
C ALA A 7 10.63 -4.05 15.80
N SER A 8 11.71 -4.31 15.06
CA SER A 8 11.74 -4.06 13.62
C SER A 8 10.83 -5.03 12.85
N LEU A 9 10.77 -6.30 13.27
CA LEU A 9 9.86 -7.28 12.70
C LEU A 9 8.38 -6.90 12.93
N ARG A 10 8.00 -6.49 14.14
CA ARG A 10 6.63 -6.03 14.43
C ARG A 10 6.25 -4.84 13.56
N ARG A 11 7.16 -3.88 13.38
CA ARG A 11 6.94 -2.76 12.46
C ARG A 11 6.75 -3.26 11.02
N ALA A 12 7.61 -4.16 10.54
CA ALA A 12 7.52 -4.70 9.19
C ALA A 12 6.18 -5.40 8.92
N ILE A 13 5.72 -6.23 9.87
CA ILE A 13 4.42 -6.92 9.79
C ILE A 13 3.27 -5.89 9.78
N GLY A 14 3.33 -4.87 10.64
CA GLY A 14 2.32 -3.81 10.65
C GLY A 14 2.21 -3.09 9.30
N GLU A 15 3.35 -2.66 8.75
CA GLU A 15 3.42 -2.03 7.42
C GLU A 15 2.91 -2.95 6.31
N PHE A 16 3.23 -4.25 6.38
CA PHE A 16 2.73 -5.24 5.44
C PHE A 16 1.21 -5.39 5.53
N ILE A 17 0.64 -5.50 6.73
CA ILE A 17 -0.81 -5.65 6.92
C ILE A 17 -1.56 -4.40 6.44
N SER A 18 -1.03 -3.21 6.71
CA SER A 18 -1.59 -1.95 6.20
C SER A 18 -1.59 -1.93 4.68
N HIS A 19 -0.46 -2.29 4.05
CA HIS A 19 -0.35 -2.36 2.59
C HIS A 19 -1.30 -3.42 2.00
N TYR A 20 -1.34 -4.61 2.61
CA TYR A 20 -2.18 -5.72 2.15
C TYR A 20 -3.65 -5.35 2.08
N HIS A 21 -4.19 -4.69 3.11
CA HIS A 21 -5.61 -4.35 3.13
C HIS A 21 -5.97 -3.14 2.26
N ALA A 22 -5.14 -2.09 2.28
CA ALA A 22 -5.53 -0.79 1.73
C ALA A 22 -4.81 -0.41 0.43
N GLU A 23 -3.75 -1.12 0.03
CA GLU A 23 -2.84 -0.65 -1.03
C GLU A 23 -2.45 -1.75 -2.03
N ARG A 24 -2.78 -3.02 -1.76
CA ARG A 24 -2.54 -4.15 -2.67
C ARG A 24 -3.83 -4.59 -3.33
N ASN A 25 -3.84 -4.61 -4.66
CA ASN A 25 -4.94 -5.20 -5.43
C ASN A 25 -4.92 -6.72 -5.30
N HIS A 26 -6.10 -7.31 -5.10
CA HIS A 26 -6.25 -8.75 -4.91
C HIS A 26 -6.95 -9.37 -6.11
N GLN A 27 -6.29 -10.31 -6.77
CA GLN A 27 -6.86 -11.00 -7.94
C GLN A 27 -8.17 -11.72 -7.61
N GLY A 28 -8.26 -12.34 -6.43
CA GLY A 28 -9.49 -12.97 -5.93
C GLY A 28 -10.64 -11.99 -5.65
N LEU A 29 -10.37 -10.67 -5.68
CA LEU A 29 -11.38 -9.61 -5.51
C LEU A 29 -11.57 -8.78 -6.79
N ALA A 30 -11.32 -9.39 -7.96
CA ALA A 30 -11.34 -8.71 -9.26
C ALA A 30 -10.37 -7.51 -9.30
N ASN A 31 -9.17 -7.70 -8.77
CA ASN A 31 -8.12 -6.67 -8.66
C ASN A 31 -8.54 -5.42 -7.85
N ARG A 32 -9.50 -5.54 -6.94
CA ARG A 32 -9.87 -4.46 -6.02
C ARG A 32 -9.06 -4.54 -4.72
N LEU A 33 -8.97 -3.41 -4.04
CA LEU A 33 -8.48 -3.29 -2.66
C LEU A 33 -9.50 -3.90 -1.69
N ILE A 34 -9.04 -4.46 -0.58
CA ILE A 34 -9.93 -4.96 0.49
C ILE A 34 -10.60 -3.77 1.20
N ARG A 35 -9.84 -2.69 1.43
CA ARG A 35 -10.29 -1.45 2.06
C ARG A 35 -9.95 -0.26 1.17
N PRO A 36 -10.72 -0.01 0.10
CA PRO A 36 -10.46 1.12 -0.80
C PRO A 36 -10.66 2.46 -0.09
N GLN A 37 -9.83 3.47 -0.41
CA GLN A 37 -10.08 4.84 0.02
C GLN A 37 -10.96 5.58 -1.00
N PRO A 38 -11.91 6.43 -0.55
CA PRO A 38 -12.88 7.08 -1.44
C PRO A 38 -12.26 7.98 -2.53
N GLN A 39 -11.09 8.57 -2.26
CA GLN A 39 -10.47 9.58 -3.12
C GLN A 39 -9.73 9.03 -4.36
N GLU A 40 -9.55 7.71 -4.47
CA GLU A 40 -8.60 7.12 -5.43
C GLU A 40 -9.26 6.61 -6.72
N ALA A 41 -10.60 6.51 -6.76
CA ALA A 41 -11.31 5.81 -7.83
C ALA A 41 -11.45 6.62 -9.15
N GLU A 42 -11.41 7.95 -9.08
CA GLU A 42 -11.81 8.82 -10.21
C GLU A 42 -10.85 9.99 -10.46
N SER A 43 -9.63 9.95 -9.91
CA SER A 43 -8.68 11.04 -10.16
C SER A 43 -7.96 10.86 -11.50
N HIS A 44 -7.94 11.92 -12.32
CA HIS A 44 -7.09 12.05 -13.50
C HIS A 44 -5.73 12.71 -13.20
N GLY A 45 -5.43 12.99 -11.93
CA GLY A 45 -4.20 13.63 -11.48
C GLY A 45 -2.93 12.82 -11.72
N ALA A 46 -1.80 13.41 -11.34
CA ALA A 46 -0.48 12.78 -11.45
C ALA A 46 -0.43 11.45 -10.69
N VAL A 47 0.34 10.50 -11.21
CA VAL A 47 0.59 9.23 -10.52
C VAL A 47 1.64 9.45 -9.44
N HIS A 48 1.26 9.21 -8.19
CA HIS A 48 2.14 9.25 -7.04
C HIS A 48 2.48 7.84 -6.57
N ARG A 49 3.67 7.70 -5.97
CA ARG A 49 4.13 6.47 -5.36
C ARG A 49 4.20 6.64 -3.85
N ARG A 50 3.45 5.84 -3.11
CA ARG A 50 3.65 5.65 -1.67
C ARG A 50 4.52 4.43 -1.45
N GLN A 51 5.58 4.60 -0.66
CA GLN A 51 6.53 3.53 -0.37
C GLN A 51 6.52 3.19 1.11
N ARG A 52 6.67 1.91 1.42
CA ARG A 52 6.92 1.40 2.77
C ARG A 52 8.16 0.52 2.77
N LEU A 53 8.79 0.38 3.93
CA LEU A 53 9.93 -0.53 4.15
C LEU A 53 11.06 -0.33 3.11
N GLY A 54 11.47 0.92 2.90
CA GLY A 54 12.55 1.25 1.96
C GLY A 54 12.24 0.94 0.49
N GLY A 55 10.95 0.93 0.12
CA GLY A 55 10.50 0.66 -1.25
C GLY A 55 10.27 -0.82 -1.56
N MET A 56 10.31 -1.70 -0.56
CA MET A 56 9.93 -3.10 -0.74
C MET A 56 8.43 -3.26 -1.02
N LEU A 57 7.61 -2.38 -0.45
CA LEU A 57 6.18 -2.29 -0.75
C LEU A 57 5.90 -0.95 -1.40
N ASN A 58 5.27 -0.99 -2.56
CA ASN A 58 4.90 0.20 -3.32
C ASN A 58 3.40 0.19 -3.59
N TYR A 59 2.82 1.37 -3.55
CA TYR A 59 1.45 1.63 -3.96
C TYR A 59 1.44 2.84 -4.87
N TYR A 60 0.78 2.70 -6.01
CA TYR A 60 0.65 3.73 -7.01
C TYR A 60 -0.80 4.18 -7.06
N TYR A 61 -1.01 5.47 -6.89
CA TYR A 61 -2.34 6.09 -6.85
C TYR A 61 -2.30 7.43 -7.59
N ARG A 62 -3.47 7.93 -7.97
CA ARG A 62 -3.61 9.26 -8.55
C ARG A 62 -4.11 10.20 -7.45
N ALA A 63 -3.36 11.26 -7.18
CA ALA A 63 -3.80 12.28 -6.23
C ALA A 63 -5.00 13.04 -6.82
N ALA A 64 -5.96 13.43 -6.00
CA ALA A 64 -7.05 14.31 -6.45
C ALA A 64 -6.47 15.61 -7.05
N ALA A 65 -7.10 16.11 -8.12
CA ALA A 65 -6.71 17.35 -8.78
C ALA A 65 -7.01 18.58 -7.93
#